data_AF-A0A1V3WM07-F1
#
_entry.id   AF-A0A1V3WM07-F1
#
_cell.length_a   1.000
_cell.length_b   1.000
_cell.length_c   1.000
_cell.angle_alpha   90.00
_cell.angle_beta   90.00
_cell.angle_gamma   90.00
#
_symmetry.space_group_name_H-M   'P 1'
#
loop_
_entity.id
_entity.type
_entity.pdbx_description
1 polymer ?
#
loop_
_entity_poly.entity_id
_entity_poly.type
_entity_poly.pdbx_seq_one_letter_code
_entity_poly.pdbx_strand_id
1 'polypeptide(L)'
;MAENPDAGWEELNAALRTERSLRGRLFAVLGSSLTLGDHVVAHPRSWKLLRGKIALPSRDRMRQSFLACVEESSDAPGSVVHRLRALYRDHLLVLAALDLAATVEDEPVLPFTVVAAHLADIADAALAAALRVAEKTVCGDRTPPGWRSLRWANVVRAN
;
A
#
# COMPACT_ATOMS: atom_id res chain seq x y z
N MET A 1 -12.66 -25.21 -2.15
CA MET A 1 -11.54 -24.29 -2.45
C MET A 1 -11.21 -24.52 -3.92
N ALA A 2 -11.86 -23.78 -4.82
CA ALA A 2 -11.64 -23.95 -6.26
C ALA A 2 -10.31 -23.27 -6.62
N GLU A 3 -9.40 -24.03 -7.20
CA GLU A 3 -8.13 -23.52 -7.71
C GLU A 3 -8.44 -22.51 -8.82
N ASN A 4 -8.07 -21.24 -8.62
CA ASN A 4 -8.29 -20.19 -9.61
C ASN A 4 -7.19 -20.31 -10.68
N PRO A 5 -7.51 -20.75 -11.91
CA PRO A 5 -6.50 -20.95 -12.96
C PRO A 5 -5.78 -19.66 -13.38
N ASP A 6 -6.37 -18.48 -13.10
CA ASP A 6 -5.79 -17.16 -13.40
C ASP A 6 -4.82 -16.63 -12.33
N ALA A 7 -4.56 -17.41 -11.26
CA ALA A 7 -3.68 -16.99 -10.17
C ALA A 7 -2.19 -16.99 -10.56
N GLY A 8 -1.82 -17.65 -11.66
CA GLY A 8 -0.43 -17.70 -12.12
C GLY A 8 0.50 -18.51 -11.20
N TRP A 9 -0.01 -19.55 -10.53
CA TRP A 9 0.79 -20.36 -9.61
C TRP A 9 1.90 -21.16 -10.31
N GLU A 10 1.67 -21.63 -11.54
CA GLU A 10 2.72 -22.25 -12.36
C GLU A 10 3.85 -21.25 -12.69
N GLU A 11 3.48 -20.01 -12.99
CA GLU A 11 4.43 -18.92 -13.21
C GLU A 11 5.24 -18.63 -11.94
N LEU A 12 4.58 -18.59 -10.77
CA LEU A 12 5.26 -18.43 -9.49
C LEU A 12 6.22 -19.59 -9.22
N ASN A 13 5.78 -20.84 -9.39
CA ASN A 13 6.62 -22.03 -9.18
C ASN A 13 7.86 -22.00 -10.08
N ALA A 14 7.69 -21.67 -11.36
CA ALA A 14 8.80 -21.50 -12.28
C ALA A 14 9.75 -20.38 -11.83
N ALA A 15 9.21 -19.21 -11.43
CA ALA A 15 9.99 -18.07 -10.97
C ALA A 15 10.75 -18.38 -9.68
N LEU A 16 10.18 -19.10 -8.71
CA LEU A 16 10.85 -19.46 -7.46
C LEU A 16 12.08 -20.36 -7.67
N ARG A 17 12.09 -21.15 -8.75
CA ARG A 17 13.22 -22.02 -9.11
C ARG A 17 14.36 -21.24 -9.77
N THR A 18 14.06 -20.18 -10.50
CA THR A 18 15.04 -19.44 -11.31
C THR A 18 15.46 -18.11 -10.68
N GLU A 19 14.59 -17.45 -9.92
CA GLU A 19 14.79 -16.13 -9.32
C GLU A 19 15.11 -16.25 -7.82
N ARG A 20 16.40 -16.28 -7.48
CA ARG A 20 16.87 -16.33 -6.09
C ARG A 20 16.32 -15.19 -5.23
N SER A 21 16.36 -13.96 -5.74
CA SER A 21 15.86 -12.78 -5.03
C SER A 21 14.37 -12.86 -4.70
N LEU A 22 13.55 -13.32 -5.66
CA LEU A 22 12.11 -13.52 -5.44
C LEU A 22 11.88 -14.56 -4.34
N ARG A 23 12.60 -15.68 -4.41
CA ARG A 23 12.48 -16.78 -3.44
C ARG A 23 12.83 -16.31 -2.02
N GLY A 24 13.94 -15.60 -1.86
CA GLY A 24 14.36 -15.04 -0.58
C GLY A 24 13.30 -14.11 0.00
N ARG A 25 12.85 -13.13 -0.79
CA ARG A 25 11.81 -12.16 -0.40
C ARG A 25 10.48 -12.80 -0.02
N LEU A 26 9.97 -13.70 -0.86
CA LEU A 26 8.67 -14.31 -0.64
C LEU A 26 8.68 -15.22 0.59
N PHE A 27 9.66 -16.12 0.71
CA PHE A 27 9.72 -17.03 1.86
C PHE A 27 10.02 -16.31 3.17
N ALA A 28 10.83 -15.24 3.15
CA ALA A 28 11.07 -14.43 4.34
C ALA A 28 9.78 -13.78 4.87
N VAL A 29 8.91 -13.27 3.98
CA VAL A 29 7.62 -12.70 4.39
C VAL A 29 6.66 -13.79 4.85
N LEU A 30 6.51 -14.87 4.09
CA LEU A 30 5.57 -15.94 4.44
C LEU A 30 5.95 -16.62 5.75
N GLY A 31 7.25 -16.75 6.05
CA GLY A 31 7.74 -17.30 7.31
C GLY A 31 7.59 -16.36 8.51
N SER A 32 7.44 -15.05 8.30
CA SER A 32 7.41 -14.04 9.37
C SER A 32 6.02 -13.44 9.63
N SER A 33 5.09 -13.51 8.66
CA SER A 33 3.80 -12.81 8.74
C SER A 33 2.65 -13.59 8.13
N LEU A 34 1.79 -14.15 8.99
CA LEU A 34 0.53 -14.77 8.58
C LEU A 34 -0.37 -13.79 7.84
N THR A 35 -0.49 -12.55 8.33
CA THR A 35 -1.33 -11.51 7.71
C THR A 35 -0.92 -11.20 6.28
N LEU A 36 0.39 -11.13 5.99
CA LEU A 36 0.87 -10.90 4.63
C LEU A 36 0.76 -12.17 3.76
N GLY A 37 0.90 -13.35 4.35
CA GLY A 37 0.59 -14.62 3.68
C GLY A 37 -0.87 -14.70 3.22
N ASP A 38 -1.81 -14.43 4.13
CA ASP A 38 -3.24 -14.37 3.83
C ASP A 38 -3.55 -13.31 2.77
N HIS A 39 -2.84 -12.17 2.81
CA HIS A 39 -2.97 -11.13 1.79
C HIS A 39 -2.57 -11.63 0.40
N VAL A 40 -1.46 -12.35 0.25
CA VAL A 40 -1.02 -12.93 -1.03
C VAL A 40 -1.99 -14.01 -1.51
N VAL A 41 -2.55 -14.82 -0.61
CA VAL A 41 -3.59 -15.81 -0.96
C VAL A 41 -4.86 -15.12 -1.48
N ALA A 42 -5.29 -14.03 -0.81
CA ALA A 42 -6.45 -13.25 -1.24
C ALA A 42 -6.21 -12.42 -2.51
N HIS A 43 -4.96 -12.03 -2.77
CA HIS A 43 -4.53 -11.25 -3.93
C HIS A 43 -3.39 -11.96 -4.66
N PRO A 44 -3.67 -13.04 -5.43
CA PRO A 44 -2.64 -13.89 -6.04
C PRO A 44 -1.72 -13.20 -7.05
N ARG A 45 -1.95 -11.95 -7.41
CA ARG A 45 -1.04 -11.17 -8.27
C ARG A 45 0.00 -10.38 -7.48
N SER A 46 -0.20 -10.19 -6.17
CA SER A 46 0.68 -9.37 -5.32
C SER A 46 2.09 -9.95 -5.17
N TRP A 47 2.30 -11.27 -5.33
CA TRP A 47 3.65 -11.84 -5.35
C TRP A 47 4.51 -11.28 -6.49
N LYS A 48 3.89 -10.82 -7.58
CA LYS A 48 4.61 -10.23 -8.72
C LYS A 48 5.29 -8.91 -8.35
N LEU A 49 4.82 -8.22 -7.30
CA LEU A 49 5.47 -7.02 -6.76
C LEU A 49 6.87 -7.29 -6.21
N LEU A 50 7.22 -8.56 -5.94
CA LEU A 50 8.50 -8.96 -5.38
C LEU A 50 9.53 -9.40 -6.44
N ARG A 51 9.13 -9.51 -7.71
CA ARG A 51 9.97 -10.00 -8.80
C ARG A 51 10.98 -8.97 -9.28
N GLY A 52 12.11 -9.47 -9.77
CA GLY A 52 13.15 -8.64 -10.40
C GLY A 52 13.82 -7.66 -9.44
N LYS A 53 14.32 -6.55 -9.98
CA LYS A 53 14.96 -5.50 -9.19
C LYS A 53 13.89 -4.52 -8.69
N ILE A 54 13.53 -4.65 -7.42
CA ILE A 54 12.51 -3.82 -6.78
C ILE A 54 13.17 -2.68 -5.99
N ALA A 55 12.47 -1.54 -5.91
CA ALA A 55 12.88 -0.40 -5.12
C ALA A 55 11.66 0.15 -4.38
N LEU A 56 11.89 0.73 -3.20
CA LEU A 56 10.83 1.38 -2.45
C LEU A 56 10.40 2.66 -3.19
N PRO A 57 9.08 2.92 -3.32
CA PRO A 57 8.60 4.13 -3.96
C PRO A 57 8.93 5.35 -3.11
N SER A 58 9.12 6.51 -3.74
CA SER A 58 9.21 7.77 -3.01
C SER A 58 7.90 8.10 -2.29
N ARG A 59 7.98 8.91 -1.23
CA ARG A 59 6.82 9.43 -0.49
C ARG A 59 5.75 10.02 -1.42
N ASP A 60 6.15 10.83 -2.39
CA ASP A 60 5.22 11.47 -3.33
C ASP A 60 4.54 10.46 -4.25
N ARG A 61 5.28 9.46 -4.74
CA ARG A 61 4.71 8.38 -5.57
C ARG A 61 3.71 7.55 -4.80
N MET A 62 4.02 7.25 -3.54
CA MET A 62 3.12 6.52 -2.66
C MET A 62 1.86 7.34 -2.34
N ARG A 63 2.00 8.63 -2.03
CA ARG A 63 0.84 9.51 -1.84
C ARG A 63 -0.04 9.57 -3.10
N GLN A 64 0.59 9.67 -4.27
CA GLN A 64 -0.12 9.68 -5.57
C GLN A 64 -0.89 8.37 -5.80
N SER A 65 -0.31 7.19 -5.53
CA SER A 65 -1.00 5.91 -5.74
C SER A 65 -2.23 5.76 -4.86
N PHE A 66 -2.14 6.16 -3.59
CA PHE A 66 -3.26 6.11 -2.65
C PHE A 66 -4.38 7.08 -3.05
N LEU A 67 -4.06 8.29 -3.48
CA LEU A 67 -5.06 9.25 -3.95
C LEU A 67 -5.69 8.80 -5.27
N ALA A 68 -4.91 8.29 -6.22
CA ALA A 68 -5.42 7.74 -7.47
C ALA A 68 -6.41 6.59 -7.22
N CYS A 69 -6.11 5.69 -6.27
CA CYS A 69 -7.03 4.64 -5.85
C CYS A 69 -8.40 5.17 -5.38
N VAL A 70 -8.43 6.31 -4.69
CA VAL A 70 -9.67 6.98 -4.26
C VAL A 70 -10.42 7.62 -5.44
N GLU A 71 -9.70 8.13 -6.43
CA GLU A 71 -10.30 8.77 -7.61
C GLU A 71 -10.83 7.74 -8.63
N GLU A 72 -10.15 6.60 -8.79
CA GLU A 72 -10.58 5.49 -9.65
C GLU A 72 -11.69 4.62 -9.02
N SER A 73 -12.02 4.88 -7.76
CA SER A 73 -13.06 4.15 -7.07
C SER A 73 -14.45 4.69 -7.38
N SER A 74 -15.27 3.88 -8.08
CA SER A 74 -16.72 4.09 -8.24
C SER A 74 -17.40 4.32 -6.88
N ASP A 75 -18.42 5.19 -6.84
CA ASP A 75 -19.03 5.85 -5.66
C ASP A 75 -19.52 4.96 -4.48
N ALA A 76 -19.37 3.64 -4.51
CA ALA A 76 -19.69 2.77 -3.37
C ALA A 76 -18.59 2.85 -2.28
N PRO A 77 -18.86 3.41 -1.08
CA PRO A 77 -17.83 3.64 -0.06
C PRO A 77 -17.18 2.36 0.48
N GLY A 78 -17.89 1.24 0.49
CA GLY A 78 -17.33 -0.05 0.92
C GLY A 78 -16.24 -0.58 -0.02
N SER A 79 -16.34 -0.26 -1.32
CA SER A 79 -15.40 -0.72 -2.35
C SER A 79 -14.06 0.02 -2.26
N VAL A 80 -14.07 1.34 -2.01
CA VAL A 80 -12.83 2.12 -1.89
C VAL A 80 -12.03 1.72 -0.66
N VAL A 81 -12.68 1.48 0.48
CA VAL A 81 -11.98 1.05 1.70
C VAL A 81 -11.30 -0.30 1.51
N HIS A 82 -11.95 -1.24 0.82
CA HIS A 82 -11.34 -2.53 0.51
C HIS A 82 -10.10 -2.39 -0.40
N ARG A 83 -10.20 -1.58 -1.46
CA ARG A 83 -9.06 -1.28 -2.36
C ARG A 83 -7.90 -0.58 -1.64
N LEU A 84 -8.19 0.38 -0.77
CA LEU A 84 -7.16 1.05 0.04
C LEU A 84 -6.45 0.08 0.99
N ARG A 85 -7.18 -0.87 1.59
CA ARG A 85 -6.56 -1.91 2.43
C ARG A 85 -5.67 -2.84 1.62
N ALA A 86 -6.09 -3.23 0.41
CA ALA A 86 -5.26 -4.05 -0.47
C ALA A 86 -3.98 -3.31 -0.87
N LEU A 87 -4.09 -2.06 -1.32
CA LEU A 87 -2.95 -1.21 -1.68
C LEU A 87 -1.98 -1.00 -0.51
N TYR A 88 -2.51 -0.74 0.69
CA TYR A 88 -1.70 -0.63 1.91
C TYR A 88 -0.92 -1.91 2.20
N ARG A 89 -1.56 -3.07 2.10
CA ARG A 89 -0.90 -4.36 2.32
C ARG A 89 0.09 -4.72 1.22
N ASP A 90 -0.13 -4.29 -0.03
CA ASP A 90 0.86 -4.43 -1.11
C ASP A 90 2.13 -3.62 -0.82
N HIS A 91 1.99 -2.38 -0.31
CA HIS A 91 3.15 -1.59 0.11
C HIS A 91 3.88 -2.21 1.32
N LEU A 92 3.15 -2.72 2.31
CA LEU A 92 3.75 -3.45 3.43
C LEU A 92 4.44 -4.74 2.99
N LEU A 93 3.86 -5.47 2.04
CA LEU A 93 4.42 -6.69 1.48
C LEU A 93 5.80 -6.42 0.85
N VAL A 94 5.90 -5.38 0.02
CA VAL A 94 7.17 -5.00 -0.62
C VAL A 94 8.21 -4.55 0.41
N LEU A 95 7.79 -3.76 1.41
CA LEU A 95 8.70 -3.28 2.45
C LEU A 95 9.23 -4.43 3.33
N ALA A 96 8.35 -5.29 3.83
CA ALA A 96 8.73 -6.44 4.64
C ALA A 96 9.59 -7.44 3.84
N ALA A 97 9.29 -7.63 2.55
CA ALA A 97 10.10 -8.45 1.68
C ALA A 97 11.53 -7.95 1.56
N LEU A 98 11.74 -6.65 1.38
CA LEU A 98 13.07 -6.06 1.31
C LEU A 98 13.80 -6.08 2.66
N ASP A 99 13.09 -5.82 3.75
CA ASP A 99 13.65 -5.82 5.10
C ASP A 99 14.16 -7.21 5.52
N LEU A 100 13.40 -8.26 5.17
CA LEU A 100 13.66 -9.62 5.64
C LEU A 100 14.38 -10.52 4.65
N ALA A 101 14.58 -10.10 3.39
CA ALA A 101 15.13 -10.96 2.34
C ALA A 101 16.50 -11.57 2.72
N ALA A 102 17.32 -10.80 3.43
CA ALA A 102 18.65 -11.21 3.90
C ALA A 102 18.61 -12.41 4.87
N THR A 103 17.45 -12.75 5.43
CA THR A 103 17.29 -13.91 6.35
C THR A 103 17.22 -15.25 5.61
N VAL A 104 16.88 -15.24 4.32
CA VAL A 104 16.68 -16.45 3.51
C VAL A 104 17.71 -16.56 2.39
N GLU A 105 18.06 -15.45 1.75
CA GLU A 105 19.05 -15.40 0.68
C GLU A 105 20.04 -14.24 0.91
N ASP A 106 21.18 -14.27 0.23
CA ASP A 106 22.22 -13.22 0.31
C ASP A 106 21.76 -11.94 -0.42
N GLU A 107 20.80 -11.24 0.19
CA GLU A 107 20.22 -9.99 -0.27
C GLU A 107 20.67 -8.82 0.61
N PRO A 108 20.68 -7.58 0.09
CA PRO A 108 21.07 -6.42 0.88
C PRO A 108 20.16 -6.21 2.10
N VAL A 109 20.77 -5.96 3.26
CA VAL A 109 20.04 -5.58 4.47
C VAL A 109 19.56 -4.14 4.34
N LEU A 110 18.26 -3.93 4.53
CA LEU A 110 17.67 -2.60 4.54
C LEU A 110 17.93 -1.93 5.91
N PRO A 111 18.44 -0.69 5.98
CA PRO A 111 18.64 -0.02 7.26
C PRO A 111 17.32 0.21 7.99
N PHE A 112 17.28 -0.03 9.30
CA PHE A 112 16.08 0.16 10.12
C PHE A 112 15.48 1.57 9.99
N THR A 113 16.29 2.61 9.87
CA THR A 113 15.82 3.99 9.67
C THR A 113 15.06 4.18 8.37
N VAL A 114 15.44 3.46 7.31
CA VAL A 114 14.75 3.46 6.02
C VAL A 114 13.41 2.74 6.15
N VAL A 115 13.38 1.59 6.84
CA VAL A 115 12.14 0.85 7.13
C VAL A 115 11.15 1.73 7.91
N ALA A 116 11.62 2.34 9.00
CA ALA A 116 10.80 3.22 9.84
C ALA A 116 10.25 4.42 9.06
N ALA A 117 11.09 5.06 8.23
CA ALA A 117 10.65 6.17 7.38
C ALA A 117 9.58 5.73 6.36
N HIS A 118 9.78 4.59 5.70
CA HIS A 118 8.79 4.09 4.74
C HIS A 118 7.49 3.65 5.41
N LEU A 119 7.53 3.06 6.61
CA LEU A 119 6.30 2.77 7.36
C LEU A 119 5.51 4.05 7.66
N ALA A 120 6.20 5.12 8.06
CA ALA A 120 5.58 6.42 8.28
C ALA A 120 4.98 6.99 6.98
N ASP A 121 5.70 6.92 5.87
CA ASP A 121 5.20 7.38 4.56
C ASP A 121 3.95 6.60 4.10
N ILE A 122 3.89 5.27 4.33
CA ILE A 122 2.70 4.45 4.03
C ILE A 122 1.52 4.90 4.88
N ALA A 123 1.75 5.15 6.18
CA ALA A 123 0.70 5.63 7.08
C ALA A 123 0.17 7.02 6.65
N ASP A 124 1.07 7.94 6.31
CA ASP A 124 0.74 9.28 5.81
C ASP A 124 -0.10 9.23 4.52
N ALA A 125 0.30 8.36 3.57
CA ALA A 125 -0.43 8.18 2.32
C ALA A 125 -1.84 7.61 2.55
N ALA A 126 -1.95 6.61 3.44
CA ALA A 126 -3.23 6.02 3.82
C ALA A 126 -4.15 7.04 4.53
N LEU A 127 -3.60 7.87 5.42
CA LEU A 127 -4.35 8.92 6.10
C LEU A 127 -4.85 10.00 5.12
N ALA A 128 -4.00 10.41 4.17
CA ALA A 128 -4.40 11.36 3.13
C ALA A 128 -5.53 10.81 2.25
N ALA A 129 -5.48 9.53 1.88
CA ALA A 129 -6.57 8.88 1.15
C ALA A 129 -7.85 8.75 1.99
N ALA A 130 -7.74 8.37 3.26
CA ALA A 130 -8.90 8.29 4.15
C ALA A 130 -9.59 9.64 4.31
N LEU A 131 -8.82 10.73 4.46
CA LEU A 131 -9.35 12.09 4.47
C LEU A 131 -10.06 12.41 3.16
N ARG A 132 -9.47 12.07 2.01
CA ARG A 132 -10.08 12.30 0.70
C ARG A 132 -11.40 11.54 0.52
N VAL A 133 -11.49 10.31 1.00
CA VAL A 133 -12.74 9.52 1.03
C VAL A 133 -13.79 10.22 1.91
N ALA A 134 -13.40 10.69 3.10
CA ALA A 134 -14.29 11.41 3.99
C ALA A 134 -14.81 12.71 3.38
N GLU A 135 -13.95 13.50 2.73
CA GLU A 135 -14.35 14.71 2.00
C GLU A 135 -15.39 14.40 0.93
N LYS A 136 -15.15 13.40 0.07
CA LYS A 136 -16.11 13.00 -0.96
C LYS A 136 -17.45 12.56 -0.35
N THR A 137 -17.38 11.75 0.72
CA THR A 137 -18.58 11.18 1.36
C THR A 137 -19.42 12.25 2.06
N VAL A 138 -18.79 13.23 2.71
CA VAL A 138 -19.48 14.26 3.51
C VAL A 138 -19.86 15.48 2.69
N CYS A 139 -18.99 15.92 1.78
CA CYS A 139 -19.21 17.15 1.02
C CYS A 139 -19.99 16.91 -0.28
N GLY A 140 -19.88 15.73 -0.91
CA GLY A 140 -20.43 15.51 -2.26
C GLY A 140 -19.91 16.58 -3.24
N ASP A 141 -20.81 17.21 -4.00
CA ASP A 141 -20.49 18.33 -4.91
C ASP A 141 -20.40 19.70 -4.22
N ARG A 142 -20.70 19.78 -2.91
CA ARG A 142 -20.56 21.03 -2.18
C ARG A 142 -19.07 21.32 -2.03
N THR A 143 -18.66 22.54 -2.37
CA THR A 143 -17.31 23.02 -2.09
C THR A 143 -16.96 22.72 -0.63
N PRO A 144 -15.88 21.96 -0.35
CA PRO A 144 -15.48 21.70 1.02
C PRO A 144 -15.32 23.04 1.74
N PRO A 145 -15.74 23.16 3.02
CA PRO A 145 -15.59 24.39 3.76
C PRO A 145 -14.10 24.70 3.85
N GLY A 146 -13.62 25.57 2.96
CA GLY A 146 -12.26 26.08 3.05
C GLY A 146 -12.15 26.74 4.42
N TRP A 147 -11.15 26.39 5.21
CA TRP A 147 -10.85 27.08 6.46
C TRP A 147 -10.71 28.61 6.27
N ARG A 148 -10.47 29.06 5.02
CA ARG A 148 -10.46 30.47 4.59
C ARG A 148 -11.84 31.13 4.47
N SER A 149 -12.93 30.38 4.39
CA SER A 149 -14.30 30.92 4.28
C SER A 149 -15.01 31.03 5.63
N LEU A 150 -14.38 30.59 6.72
CA LEU A 150 -14.90 30.85 8.05
C LEU A 150 -14.66 32.31 8.41
N ARG A 151 -15.77 33.02 8.57
CA ARG A 151 -15.99 34.45 8.82
C ARG A 151 -15.41 34.96 10.15
N TRP A 152 -14.22 34.50 10.58
CA TRP A 152 -13.59 34.92 11.83
C TRP A 152 -12.85 36.26 11.72
N ALA A 153 -12.60 36.76 10.50
CA ALA A 153 -11.88 38.03 10.29
C ALA A 153 -12.65 39.28 10.76
N ASN A 154 -13.98 39.19 10.95
CA ASN A 154 -14.78 40.31 11.45
C ASN A 154 -14.92 40.32 12.98
N VAL A 155 -14.57 39.24 13.68
CA VAL A 155 -14.67 39.17 15.15
C VAL A 155 -13.45 39.80 15.82
N VAL A 156 -12.27 39.80 15.17
CA VAL A 156 -11.03 40.38 15.73
C VAL A 156 -10.89 41.89 15.47
N ARG A 157 -11.81 42.50 14.71
CA ARG A 157 -11.80 43.95 14.42
C ARG A 157 -12.83 44.76 15.22
N ALA A 158 -13.52 44.12 16.18
CA ALA A 158 -14.56 44.72 17.01
C ALA A 158 -14.22 44.74 18.51
N ASN A 159 -12.95 44.59 18.89
CA ASN A 159 -12.45 44.79 20.25
C ASN A 159 -11.15 45.59 20.23
#